data_AF-A0A0J1GAY6-F1
#
_entry.id   AF-A0A0J1GAY6-F1
#
_cell.length_a   1.000
_cell.length_b   1.000
_cell.length_c   1.000
_cell.angle_alpha   90.00
_cell.angle_beta   90.00
_cell.angle_gamma   90.00
#
_symmetry.space_group_name_H-M   'P 1'
#
loop_
_entity.id
_entity.type
_entity.pdbx_description
1 polymer ?
#
loop_
_entity_poly.entity_id
_entity_poly.type
_entity_poly.pdbx_seq_one_letter_code
_entity_poly.pdbx_strand_id
1 'polypeptide(L)'
;MARDPMAEVKDAPLFVVPRTLEQLRAYRDGPKLADLPGENPSAERERLAVMLDDLATRLLAGIAGHPTKFWVLKQFQQSLELVQEEDTEAREHVGVELERLMEILGVDSSDGVLSHYLGGI
;
A
#
# COMPACT_ATOMS: atom_id res chain seq x y z
N MET A 1 -0.53 13.68 22.28
CA MET A 1 -0.09 12.40 21.68
C MET A 1 -0.92 12.21 20.43
N ALA A 2 -0.30 12.13 19.26
CA ALA A 2 -1.02 11.67 18.06
C ALA A 2 -1.48 10.23 18.32
N ARG A 3 -2.74 9.93 18.01
CA ARG A 3 -3.32 8.60 18.19
C ARG A 3 -2.67 7.66 17.18
N ASP A 4 -2.17 6.50 17.62
CA ASP A 4 -1.64 5.48 16.71
C ASP A 4 -2.81 4.88 15.91
N PRO A 5 -2.89 5.05 14.58
CA PRO A 5 -3.99 4.53 13.78
C PRO A 5 -4.05 2.99 13.80
N MET A 6 -2.93 2.31 14.05
CA MET A 6 -2.90 0.85 14.13
C MET A 6 -3.66 0.31 15.36
N ALA A 7 -3.85 1.12 16.41
CA ALA A 7 -4.58 0.72 17.61
C ALA A 7 -6.09 0.54 17.36
N GLU A 8 -6.61 1.05 16.25
CA GLU A 8 -8.02 0.98 15.87
C GLU A 8 -8.32 -0.13 14.85
N VAL A 9 -7.27 -0.76 14.31
CA VAL A 9 -7.40 -1.81 13.30
C VAL A 9 -8.08 -3.03 13.89
N LYS A 10 -9.18 -3.44 13.26
CA LYS A 10 -9.87 -4.69 13.55
C LYS A 10 -9.21 -5.78 12.71
N ASP A 11 -8.34 -6.57 13.36
CA ASP A 11 -7.65 -7.65 12.64
C ASP A 11 -8.63 -8.69 12.11
N ALA A 12 -8.32 -9.23 10.93
CA ALA A 12 -9.11 -10.23 10.24
C ALA A 12 -8.18 -11.17 9.47
N PRO A 13 -8.46 -12.49 9.46
CA PRO A 13 -7.71 -13.42 8.65
C PRO A 13 -7.95 -13.18 7.16
N LEU A 14 -6.92 -13.36 6.35
CA LEU A 14 -6.94 -13.26 4.90
C LEU A 14 -6.83 -14.65 4.27
N PHE A 15 -7.50 -14.86 3.15
CA PHE A 15 -7.41 -16.11 2.42
C PHE A 15 -6.40 -15.99 1.27
N VAL A 16 -5.14 -16.31 1.57
CA VAL A 16 -4.03 -16.20 0.60
C VAL A 16 -3.98 -17.46 -0.26
N VAL A 17 -4.33 -17.33 -1.53
CA VAL A 17 -4.24 -18.42 -2.53
C VAL A 17 -3.07 -18.19 -3.48
N PRO A 18 -2.62 -19.20 -4.24
CA PRO A 18 -1.55 -19.02 -5.23
C PRO A 18 -1.78 -17.84 -6.18
N ARG A 19 -3.04 -17.65 -6.62
CA ARG A 19 -3.44 -16.51 -7.46
C ARG A 19 -3.19 -15.14 -6.81
N THR A 20 -3.37 -15.02 -5.49
CA THR A 20 -3.06 -13.78 -4.75
C THR A 20 -1.58 -13.45 -4.88
N LEU A 21 -0.70 -14.45 -4.75
CA LEU A 21 0.75 -14.26 -4.87
C LEU A 21 1.17 -13.93 -6.31
N GLU A 22 0.51 -14.53 -7.30
CA GLU A 22 0.72 -14.19 -8.71
C GLU A 22 0.30 -12.74 -9.02
N GLN A 23 -0.84 -12.29 -8.49
CA GLN A 23 -1.31 -10.91 -8.64
C GLN A 23 -0.37 -9.91 -7.96
N LEU A 24 0.16 -10.22 -6.77
CA LEU A 24 1.18 -9.38 -6.13
C LEU A 24 2.48 -9.30 -6.93
N ARG A 25 2.92 -10.41 -7.54
CA ARG A 25 4.10 -10.40 -8.44
C ARG A 25 3.82 -9.56 -9.68
N ALA A 26 2.65 -9.72 -10.30
CA ALA A 26 2.25 -8.95 -11.47
C ALA A 26 2.12 -7.45 -11.15
N TYR A 27 1.64 -7.10 -9.95
CA TYR A 27 1.62 -5.71 -9.48
C TYR A 27 3.03 -5.14 -9.36
N ARG A 28 3.93 -5.86 -8.67
CA ARG A 28 5.33 -5.44 -8.50
C ARG A 28 6.03 -5.29 -9.84
N ASP A 29 5.92 -6.26 -10.73
CA ASP A 29 6.63 -6.24 -12.01
C ASP A 29 5.95 -5.36 -13.07
N GLY A 30 4.78 -4.78 -12.74
CA GLY A 30 3.96 -3.97 -13.63
C GLY A 30 4.15 -2.45 -13.46
N PRO A 31 3.63 -1.65 -14.41
CA PRO A 31 3.62 -0.19 -14.29
C PRO A 31 2.72 0.26 -13.14
N LYS A 32 3.14 1.33 -12.46
CA LYS A 32 2.45 1.96 -11.32
C LYS A 32 2.36 3.45 -11.55
N LEU A 33 1.42 4.10 -10.88
CA LEU A 33 1.25 5.55 -10.90
C LEU A 33 1.07 6.07 -12.32
N ALA A 34 0.45 5.31 -13.22
CA ALA A 34 0.30 5.71 -14.62
C ALA A 34 -0.48 7.04 -14.74
N ASP A 35 -1.45 7.21 -13.85
CA ASP A 35 -2.35 8.37 -13.80
C ASP A 35 -1.79 9.55 -13.01
N LEU A 36 -0.61 9.41 -12.36
CA LEU A 36 0.05 10.54 -11.70
C LEU A 36 0.35 11.62 -12.76
N PRO A 37 -0.10 12.87 -12.59
CA PRO A 37 0.16 13.94 -13.56
C PRO A 37 1.63 14.34 -13.62
N GLY A 38 1.98 15.14 -14.64
CA GLY A 38 3.35 15.57 -14.90
C GLY A 38 4.14 14.64 -15.83
N GLU A 39 5.46 14.82 -15.86
CA GLU A 39 6.34 14.09 -16.76
C GLU A 39 6.36 12.58 -16.45
N ASN A 40 6.48 11.77 -17.51
CA ASN A 40 6.64 10.33 -17.41
C ASN A 40 7.72 9.90 -18.41
N PRO A 41 8.95 9.57 -17.95
CA PRO A 41 9.36 9.40 -16.55
C PRO A 41 9.58 10.72 -15.79
N SER A 42 9.44 10.68 -14.45
CA SER A 42 9.89 11.73 -13.53
C SER A 42 10.58 11.11 -12.31
N ALA A 43 11.51 11.84 -11.69
CA ALA A 43 12.26 11.33 -10.53
C ALA A 43 11.35 11.01 -9.33
N GLU A 44 10.26 11.77 -9.16
CA GLU A 44 9.23 11.50 -8.16
C GLU A 44 8.48 10.20 -8.44
N ARG A 45 7.98 10.02 -9.66
CA ARG A 45 7.27 8.80 -10.07
C ARG A 45 8.14 7.56 -9.90
N GLU A 46 9.40 7.63 -10.30
CA GLU A 46 10.36 6.54 -10.12
C GLU A 46 10.58 6.21 -8.64
N ARG A 47 10.79 7.23 -7.79
CA ARG A 47 10.98 7.03 -6.35
C ARG A 47 9.75 6.41 -5.68
N LEU A 48 8.55 6.90 -6.01
CA LEU A 48 7.30 6.36 -5.47
C LEU A 48 7.02 4.95 -6.00
N ALA A 49 7.31 4.66 -7.27
CA ALA A 49 7.18 3.33 -7.84
C ALA A 49 8.11 2.31 -7.13
N VAL A 50 9.37 2.69 -6.87
CA VAL A 50 10.33 1.85 -6.11
C VAL A 50 9.81 1.59 -4.70
N MET A 51 9.25 2.60 -4.02
CA MET A 51 8.66 2.41 -2.69
C MET A 51 7.49 1.42 -2.70
N LEU A 52 6.62 1.47 -3.72
CA LEU A 52 5.52 0.52 -3.90
C LEU A 52 6.03 -0.89 -4.22
N ASP A 53 7.13 -1.01 -4.96
CA ASP A 53 7.80 -2.28 -5.24
C ASP A 53 8.41 -2.92 -4.00
N ASP A 54 9.03 -2.12 -3.14
CA ASP A 54 9.54 -2.57 -1.86
C ASP A 54 8.41 -3.03 -0.94
N LEU A 55 7.27 -2.32 -0.94
CA LEU A 55 6.07 -2.76 -0.21
C LEU A 55 5.58 -4.11 -0.74
N ALA A 56 5.39 -4.26 -2.05
CA ALA A 56 4.95 -5.51 -2.67
C ALA A 56 5.92 -6.66 -2.37
N THR A 57 7.23 -6.37 -2.33
CA THR A 57 8.27 -7.35 -1.97
C THR A 57 8.14 -7.81 -0.52
N ARG A 58 7.94 -6.89 0.43
CA ARG A 58 7.70 -7.25 1.85
C ARG A 58 6.43 -8.09 2.01
N LEU A 59 5.35 -7.71 1.32
CA LEU A 59 4.09 -8.46 1.31
C LEU A 59 4.30 -9.88 0.78
N LEU A 60 4.93 -10.04 -0.39
CA LEU A 60 5.24 -11.35 -0.97
C LEU A 60 6.07 -12.25 -0.05
N ALA A 61 7.01 -11.67 0.70
CA ALA A 61 7.88 -12.42 1.59
C ALA A 61 7.17 -12.95 2.85
N GLY A 62 6.16 -12.22 3.35
CA GLY A 62 5.57 -12.51 4.67
C GLY A 62 4.11 -12.94 4.67
N ILE A 63 3.32 -12.61 3.65
CA ILE A 63 1.85 -12.76 3.69
C ILE A 63 1.39 -14.21 3.85
N ALA A 64 2.13 -15.18 3.31
CA ALA A 64 1.82 -16.59 3.46
C ALA A 64 2.02 -17.10 4.90
N GLY A 65 2.96 -16.51 5.66
CA GLY A 65 3.21 -16.83 7.06
C GLY A 65 2.34 -16.02 8.03
N HIS A 66 1.86 -14.86 7.60
CA HIS A 66 1.07 -13.92 8.40
C HIS A 66 -0.14 -13.39 7.61
N PRO A 67 -1.11 -14.25 7.25
CA PRO A 67 -2.24 -13.86 6.43
C PRO A 67 -3.29 -13.12 7.25
N THR A 68 -2.95 -11.94 7.78
CA THR A 68 -3.88 -11.11 8.54
C THR A 68 -3.85 -9.66 8.06
N LYS A 69 -5.01 -9.01 8.13
CA LYS A 69 -5.19 -7.60 7.80
C LYS A 69 -4.24 -6.71 8.60
N PHE A 70 -4.11 -6.95 9.89
CA PHE A 70 -3.22 -6.17 10.75
C PHE A 70 -1.77 -6.24 10.26
N TRP A 71 -1.30 -7.43 9.90
CA TRP A 71 0.06 -7.60 9.40
C TRP A 71 0.29 -6.85 8.09
N VAL A 72 -0.68 -6.91 7.15
CA VAL A 72 -0.67 -6.14 5.90
C VAL A 72 -0.59 -4.65 6.16
N LEU A 73 -1.51 -4.10 6.96
CA LEU A 73 -1.55 -2.67 7.27
C LEU A 73 -0.29 -2.21 8.00
N LYS A 74 0.35 -3.09 8.79
CA LYS A 74 1.66 -2.79 9.39
C LYS A 74 2.78 -2.67 8.36
N GLN A 75 2.73 -3.41 7.26
CA GLN A 75 3.69 -3.23 6.15
C GLN A 75 3.43 -1.93 5.38
N PHE A 76 2.16 -1.55 5.23
CA PHE A 76 1.75 -0.30 4.59
C PHE A 76 2.22 0.90 5.41
N GLN A 77 2.10 0.85 6.74
CA GLN A 77 2.50 1.94 7.64
C GLN A 77 3.93 2.43 7.36
N GLN A 78 4.88 1.51 7.16
CA GLN A 78 6.28 1.85 6.86
C GLN A 78 6.44 2.66 5.57
N SER A 79 5.60 2.36 4.56
CA SER A 79 5.57 3.08 3.29
C SER A 79 4.82 4.41 3.41
N LEU A 80 3.72 4.43 4.16
CA LEU A 80 2.89 5.61 4.38
C LEU A 80 3.62 6.72 5.13
N GLU A 81 4.50 6.38 6.08
CA GLU A 81 5.36 7.34 6.77
C GLU A 81 6.30 8.10 5.81
N LEU A 82 6.72 7.47 4.70
CA LEU A 82 7.53 8.12 3.67
C LEU A 82 6.70 9.04 2.77
N VAL A 83 5.45 8.66 2.53
CA VAL A 83 4.54 9.33 1.59
C VAL A 83 3.89 10.59 2.21
N GLN A 84 3.91 10.70 3.54
CA GLN A 84 3.31 11.83 4.25
C GLN A 84 3.93 13.20 3.89
N GLU A 85 5.19 13.21 3.48
CA GLU A 85 5.93 14.42 3.10
C GLU A 85 5.71 14.83 1.63
N GLU A 86 4.98 14.01 0.86
CA GLU A 86 4.68 14.30 -0.55
C GLU A 86 3.55 15.33 -0.69
N ASP A 87 3.44 15.91 -1.90
CA ASP A 87 2.30 16.77 -2.21
C ASP A 87 0.98 15.98 -2.22
N THR A 88 -0.13 16.72 -2.29
CA THR A 88 -1.47 16.11 -2.24
C THR A 88 -1.70 15.15 -3.41
N GLU A 89 -1.19 15.47 -4.60
CA GLU A 89 -1.42 14.69 -5.82
C GLU A 89 -0.68 13.34 -5.73
N ALA A 90 0.59 13.36 -5.34
CA ALA A 90 1.37 12.17 -5.08
C ALA A 90 0.72 11.28 -3.99
N ARG A 91 0.22 11.87 -2.91
CA ARG A 91 -0.48 11.14 -1.83
C ARG A 91 -1.76 10.47 -2.33
N GLU A 92 -2.58 11.16 -3.12
CA GLU A 92 -3.81 10.62 -3.70
C GLU A 92 -3.51 9.43 -4.63
N HIS A 93 -2.54 9.58 -5.54
CA HIS A 93 -2.19 8.52 -6.48
C HIS A 93 -1.52 7.31 -5.82
N VAL A 94 -0.70 7.53 -4.79
CA VAL A 94 -0.20 6.42 -3.96
C VAL A 94 -1.36 5.75 -3.23
N GLY A 95 -2.34 6.51 -2.74
CA GLY A 95 -3.56 5.96 -2.14
C GLY A 95 -4.28 4.97 -3.05
N VAL A 96 -4.48 5.32 -4.32
CA VAL A 96 -5.09 4.44 -5.33
C VAL A 96 -4.29 3.15 -5.51
N GLU A 97 -2.96 3.23 -5.54
CA GLU A 97 -2.09 2.06 -5.66
C GLU A 97 -2.14 1.15 -4.42
N LEU A 98 -2.26 1.73 -3.22
CA LEU A 98 -2.43 0.99 -1.97
C LEU A 98 -3.81 0.31 -1.88
N GLU A 99 -4.87 0.97 -2.37
CA GLU A 99 -6.20 0.37 -2.49
C GLU A 99 -6.18 -0.82 -3.45
N ARG A 100 -5.48 -0.71 -4.57
CA ARG A 100 -5.29 -1.84 -5.51
C ARG A 100 -4.58 -3.03 -4.86
N LEU A 101 -3.56 -2.77 -4.03
CA LEU A 101 -2.89 -3.83 -3.25
C LEU A 101 -3.84 -4.47 -2.22
N MET A 102 -4.69 -3.67 -1.57
CA MET A 102 -5.71 -4.17 -0.65
C MET A 102 -6.72 -5.06 -1.37
N GLU A 103 -7.18 -4.69 -2.57
CA GLU A 103 -8.06 -5.51 -3.40
C GLU A 103 -7.42 -6.87 -3.73
N ILE A 104 -6.14 -6.88 -4.13
CA ILE A 104 -5.40 -8.13 -4.41
C ILE A 104 -5.36 -9.04 -3.17
N LEU A 105 -5.17 -8.44 -1.99
CA LEU A 105 -5.03 -9.15 -0.71
C LEU A 105 -6.39 -9.52 -0.07
N GLY A 106 -7.50 -9.04 -0.61
CA GLY A 106 -8.83 -9.22 -0.02
C GLY A 106 -9.03 -8.43 1.27
N VAL A 107 -8.44 -7.23 1.37
CA VAL A 107 -8.61 -6.31 2.50
C VAL A 107 -9.66 -5.26 2.14
N ASP A 108 -10.85 -5.33 2.75
CA ASP A 108 -11.98 -4.45 2.39
C ASP A 108 -11.87 -3.01 2.94
N SER A 109 -11.06 -2.80 3.96
CA SER A 109 -10.96 -1.51 4.67
C SER A 109 -9.58 -1.36 5.30
N SER A 110 -9.03 -0.15 5.30
CA SER A 110 -7.80 0.18 6.01
C SER A 110 -8.03 0.58 7.49
N ASP A 111 -9.29 0.60 7.94
CA ASP A 111 -9.72 1.09 9.26
C ASP A 111 -9.20 2.49 9.59
N GLY A 112 -9.14 3.35 8.56
CA GLY A 112 -8.69 4.73 8.68
C GLY A 112 -7.17 4.91 8.67
N VAL A 113 -6.38 3.83 8.55
CA VAL A 113 -4.91 3.92 8.45
C VAL A 113 -4.49 4.72 7.22
N LEU A 114 -5.04 4.43 6.04
CA LEU A 114 -4.71 5.20 4.83
C LEU A 114 -5.07 6.68 4.98
N SER A 115 -6.30 6.96 5.42
CA SER A 115 -6.79 8.33 5.60
C SER A 115 -5.95 9.14 6.60
N HIS A 116 -5.43 8.48 7.66
CA HIS A 116 -4.57 9.13 8.65
C HIS A 116 -3.28 9.68 8.05
N TYR A 117 -2.62 8.91 7.17
CA TYR A 117 -1.34 9.29 6.59
C TYR A 117 -1.47 10.12 5.31
N LEU A 118 -2.49 9.86 4.49
CA LEU A 118 -2.66 10.52 3.20
C LEU A 118 -3.43 11.84 3.29
N GLY A 119 -4.13 12.09 4.41
CA GLY A 119 -4.76 13.39 4.70
C GLY A 119 -6.27 13.45 4.46
N GLY A 120 -6.97 12.31 4.58
CA GLY A 120 -8.40 12.20 4.27
C GLY A 120 -8.63 12.21 2.77
N ILE A 121 -8.67 11.01 2.18
CA ILE A 121 -9.10 10.78 0.79
C ILE A 121 -10.63 10.86 0.73
#